data_AF-A0A150MT35-F1
#
_entry.id   AF-A0A150MT35-F1
#
_cell.length_a   1.000
_cell.length_b   1.000
_cell.length_c   1.000
_cell.angle_alpha   90.00
_cell.angle_beta   90.00
_cell.angle_gamma   90.00
#
_symmetry.space_group_name_H-M   'P 1'
#
loop_
_entity.id
_entity.type
_entity.pdbx_description
1 polymer ?
#
loop_
_entity_poly.entity_id
_entity_poly.type
_entity_poly.pdbx_seq_one_letter_code
_entity_poly.pdbx_strand_id
1 'polypeptide(L)'
;MKIGDRLKLTRLKKEMTQEEVAEGIISVSYLLKIENNQVTPSEEVLHLLYQRLEIDNLFNERMNELMKQMMLWYKAITDKNEWKAVEMYENIKKMIEYFNDAEANTYFLLMEMRYYLFMKNISAAEAYRKALAMVEESLQLLRQHSDYTSSEYYFHFTAYQYLLSNNVSERDFEMFMKNEVLPYFQKHKKYEDVAQYAEYLADYYERCRKYKLASKYYKMSYEFLKKLFIYRREYVEKSDC
;
A
#
# COMPACT_ATOMS: atom_id res chain seq x y z
N MET A 1 7.01 -11.84 6.66
CA MET A 1 7.40 -12.72 7.79
C MET A 1 7.94 -14.04 7.24
N LYS A 2 9.08 -14.57 7.71
CA LYS A 2 9.61 -15.86 7.24
C LYS A 2 8.88 -17.05 7.88
N ILE A 3 9.04 -18.24 7.30
CA ILE A 3 8.38 -19.48 7.78
C ILE A 3 8.77 -19.80 9.23
N GLY A 4 10.05 -19.72 9.57
CA GLY A 4 10.55 -20.00 10.92
C GLY A 4 9.97 -19.05 11.97
N ASP A 5 9.94 -17.76 11.65
CA ASP A 5 9.34 -16.73 12.52
C ASP A 5 7.85 -17.04 12.79
N ARG A 6 7.10 -17.45 11.76
CA ARG A 6 5.68 -17.80 11.89
C ARG A 6 5.49 -19.00 12.81
N LEU A 7 6.23 -20.09 12.57
CA LEU A 7 6.13 -21.31 13.38
C LEU A 7 6.41 -21.00 14.85
N LYS A 8 7.50 -20.28 15.13
CA LYS A 8 7.89 -19.87 16.48
C LYS A 8 6.85 -18.98 17.14
N LEU A 9 6.37 -17.94 16.45
CA LEU A 9 5.38 -17.00 16.99
C LEU A 9 4.05 -17.71 17.29
N THR A 10 3.56 -18.56 16.39
CA THR A 10 2.31 -19.30 16.61
C THR A 10 2.45 -20.29 17.76
N ARG A 11 3.57 -21.05 17.80
CA ARG A 11 3.87 -21.97 18.89
C ARG A 11 3.85 -21.26 20.25
N LEU A 12 4.53 -20.12 20.35
CA LEU A 12 4.58 -19.32 21.59
C LEU A 12 3.20 -18.77 21.98
N LYS A 13 2.39 -18.30 21.01
CA LYS A 13 1.01 -17.83 21.27
C LYS A 13 0.10 -18.95 21.78
N LYS A 14 0.36 -20.19 21.38
CA LYS A 14 -0.36 -21.39 21.83
C LYS A 14 0.28 -22.04 23.07
N GLU A 15 1.31 -21.41 23.65
CA GLU A 15 2.04 -21.90 24.83
C GLU A 15 2.63 -23.32 24.66
N MET A 16 2.94 -23.73 23.43
CA MET A 16 3.49 -25.06 23.14
C MET A 16 5.02 -25.08 23.21
N THR A 17 5.59 -26.18 23.66
CA THR A 17 7.03 -26.47 23.66
C THR A 17 7.51 -26.92 22.26
N GLN A 18 8.82 -26.87 22.01
CA GLN A 18 9.36 -27.37 20.74
C GLN A 18 9.21 -28.90 20.66
N GLU A 19 9.27 -29.58 21.80
CA GLU A 19 9.02 -31.01 21.98
C GLU A 19 7.61 -31.38 21.49
N GLU A 20 6.57 -30.74 21.99
CA GLU A 20 5.16 -31.02 21.63
C GLU A 20 4.86 -30.78 20.14
N VAL A 21 5.50 -29.76 19.55
CA VAL A 21 5.32 -29.46 18.12
C VAL A 21 6.09 -30.43 17.24
N ALA A 22 7.30 -30.84 17.65
CA ALA A 22 8.15 -31.74 16.88
C ALA A 22 7.69 -33.21 16.96
N GLU A 23 6.96 -33.59 18.01
CA GLU A 23 6.55 -34.96 18.29
C GLU A 23 5.83 -35.63 17.11
N GLY A 24 6.40 -36.77 16.67
CA GLY A 24 5.90 -37.58 15.57
C GLY A 24 6.13 -36.98 14.17
N ILE A 25 6.83 -35.86 14.07
CA ILE A 25 7.08 -35.14 12.80
C ILE A 25 8.58 -35.04 12.53
N ILE A 26 9.34 -34.42 13.43
CA ILE A 26 10.78 -34.15 13.27
C ILE A 26 11.50 -34.14 14.63
N SER A 27 12.83 -33.99 14.66
CA SER A 27 13.56 -33.79 15.90
C SER A 27 13.43 -32.34 16.41
N VAL A 28 13.46 -32.16 17.74
CA VAL A 28 13.44 -30.84 18.39
C VAL A 28 14.56 -29.93 17.89
N SER A 29 15.77 -30.49 17.73
CA SER A 29 16.92 -29.76 17.17
C SER A 29 16.67 -29.28 15.73
N TYR A 30 15.96 -30.06 14.93
CA TYR A 30 15.59 -29.67 13.57
C TYR A 30 14.54 -28.55 13.58
N LEU A 31 13.50 -28.66 14.43
CA LEU A 31 12.51 -27.59 14.61
C LEU A 31 13.15 -26.28 15.07
N LEU A 32 14.10 -26.32 16.00
CA LEU A 32 14.85 -25.14 16.45
C LEU A 32 15.60 -24.45 15.29
N LYS A 33 16.22 -25.22 14.39
CA LYS A 33 16.91 -24.68 13.21
C LYS A 33 15.92 -24.04 12.22
N ILE A 34 14.74 -24.63 12.06
CA ILE A 34 13.66 -24.05 11.25
C ILE A 34 13.18 -22.74 11.88
N GLU A 35 12.86 -22.73 13.18
CA GLU A 35 12.37 -21.54 13.90
C GLU A 35 13.37 -20.38 13.91
N ASN A 36 14.67 -20.67 13.84
CA ASN A 36 15.73 -19.67 13.70
C ASN A 36 16.07 -19.34 12.23
N ASN A 37 15.25 -19.78 11.27
CA ASN A 37 15.42 -19.57 9.84
C ASN A 37 16.77 -20.06 9.27
N GLN A 38 17.39 -21.07 9.89
CA GLN A 38 18.67 -21.65 9.44
C GLN A 38 18.47 -22.76 8.40
N VAL A 39 17.31 -23.42 8.41
CA VAL A 39 16.96 -24.51 7.49
C VAL A 39 15.54 -24.31 6.98
N THR A 40 15.34 -24.57 5.69
CA THR A 40 14.01 -24.64 5.06
C THR A 40 13.54 -26.10 5.10
N PRO A 41 12.40 -26.43 5.75
CA PRO A 41 11.86 -27.79 5.77
C PRO A 41 11.31 -28.20 4.41
N SER A 42 11.12 -29.51 4.18
CA SER A 42 10.34 -30.00 3.05
C SER A 42 8.87 -29.60 3.17
N GLU A 43 8.15 -29.57 2.05
CA GLU A 43 6.72 -29.26 2.04
C GLU A 43 5.89 -30.18 2.94
N GLU A 44 6.22 -31.47 2.98
CA GLU A 44 5.55 -32.45 3.83
C GLU A 44 5.74 -32.15 5.33
N VAL A 45 6.99 -31.89 5.76
CA VAL A 45 7.28 -31.50 7.15
C VAL A 45 6.56 -30.20 7.49
N LEU A 46 6.59 -29.22 6.59
CA LEU A 46 5.92 -27.94 6.79
C LEU A 46 4.41 -28.10 6.95
N HIS A 47 3.79 -28.93 6.11
CA HIS A 47 2.37 -29.24 6.16
C HIS A 47 1.97 -29.84 7.51
N LEU A 48 2.73 -30.83 8.00
CA LEU A 48 2.48 -31.48 9.28
C LEU A 48 2.63 -30.52 10.46
N LEU A 49 3.66 -29.67 10.45
CA LEU A 49 3.89 -28.65 11.48
C LEU A 49 2.76 -27.62 11.49
N TYR A 50 2.31 -27.18 10.32
CA TYR A 50 1.19 -26.25 10.23
C TYR A 50 -0.12 -26.88 10.69
N GLN A 51 -0.40 -28.14 10.34
CA GLN A 51 -1.57 -28.86 10.85
C GLN A 51 -1.54 -28.96 12.39
N ARG A 52 -0.38 -29.30 12.98
CA ARG A 52 -0.20 -29.37 14.43
C ARG A 52 -0.44 -28.02 15.12
N LEU A 53 0.05 -26.94 14.50
CA LEU A 53 -0.08 -25.59 15.02
C LEU A 53 -1.39 -24.90 14.59
N GLU A 54 -2.27 -25.60 13.87
CA GLU A 54 -3.48 -25.05 13.25
C GLU A 54 -3.21 -23.77 12.45
N ILE A 55 -2.04 -23.72 11.80
CA ILE A 55 -1.67 -22.65 10.89
C ILE A 55 -2.34 -22.93 9.56
N ASP A 56 -2.98 -21.91 9.01
CA ASP A 56 -3.51 -21.96 7.65
C ASP A 56 -2.36 -21.98 6.63
N ASN A 57 -2.10 -23.17 6.05
CA ASN A 57 -1.02 -23.40 5.09
C ASN A 57 -1.12 -22.51 3.85
N LEU A 58 -2.34 -22.10 3.50
CA LEU A 58 -2.62 -21.31 2.30
C LEU A 58 -2.58 -19.80 2.59
N PHE A 59 -2.37 -19.37 3.84
CA PHE A 59 -2.39 -17.96 4.21
C PHE A 59 -1.44 -17.13 3.33
N ASN A 60 -0.21 -17.61 3.11
CA ASN A 60 0.77 -16.89 2.29
C ASN A 60 0.36 -16.81 0.83
N GLU A 61 -0.14 -17.91 0.27
CA GLU A 61 -0.59 -17.95 -1.12
C GLU A 61 -1.79 -17.01 -1.33
N ARG A 62 -2.77 -17.05 -0.42
CA ARG A 62 -3.92 -16.16 -0.50
C ARG A 62 -3.55 -14.68 -0.25
N MET A 63 -2.58 -14.41 0.63
CA MET A 63 -2.02 -13.06 0.81
C MET A 63 -1.27 -12.58 -0.44
N ASN A 64 -0.53 -13.45 -1.11
CA ASN A 64 0.13 -13.11 -2.37
C ASN A 64 -0.90 -12.81 -3.46
N GLU A 65 -2.00 -13.58 -3.52
CA GLU A 65 -3.10 -13.31 -4.43
C GLU A 65 -3.79 -11.97 -4.10
N LEU A 66 -4.01 -11.65 -2.81
CA LEU A 66 -4.48 -10.33 -2.40
C LEU A 66 -3.58 -9.22 -2.95
N MET A 67 -2.27 -9.32 -2.73
CA MET A 67 -1.31 -8.32 -3.19
C MET A 67 -1.34 -8.16 -4.72
N LYS A 68 -1.51 -9.26 -5.45
CA LYS A 68 -1.67 -9.24 -6.91
C LYS A 68 -2.96 -8.54 -7.35
N GLN A 69 -4.08 -8.85 -6.71
CA GLN A 69 -5.36 -8.18 -6.97
C GLN A 69 -5.29 -6.68 -6.67
N MET A 70 -4.64 -6.31 -5.57
CA MET A 70 -4.38 -4.90 -5.24
C MET A 70 -3.53 -4.22 -6.32
N MET A 71 -2.44 -4.83 -6.77
CA MET A 71 -1.64 -4.25 -7.87
C MET A 71 -2.44 -4.08 -9.17
N LEU A 72 -3.31 -5.04 -9.51
CA LEU A 72 -4.19 -4.94 -10.67
C LEU A 72 -5.24 -3.85 -10.53
N TRP A 73 -5.78 -3.67 -9.32
CA TRP A 73 -6.75 -2.62 -9.02
C TRP A 73 -6.09 -1.24 -9.06
N TYR A 74 -4.87 -1.11 -8.54
CA TYR A 74 -4.07 0.12 -8.64
C TYR A 74 -3.89 0.52 -10.10
N LYS A 75 -3.53 -0.45 -10.94
CA LYS A 75 -3.38 -0.23 -12.38
C LYS A 75 -4.70 0.21 -13.03
N ALA A 76 -5.83 -0.37 -12.64
CA ALA A 76 -7.13 0.05 -13.17
C ALA A 76 -7.44 1.53 -12.82
N ILE A 77 -7.13 1.96 -11.58
CA ILE A 77 -7.29 3.34 -11.14
C ILE A 77 -6.37 4.28 -11.93
N THR A 78 -5.10 3.91 -12.15
CA THR A 78 -4.13 4.78 -12.83
C THR A 78 -4.34 4.82 -14.34
N ASP A 79 -4.79 3.72 -14.95
CA ASP A 79 -5.24 3.65 -16.35
C ASP A 79 -6.62 4.30 -16.57
N LYS A 80 -7.21 4.89 -15.52
CA LYS A 80 -8.55 5.53 -15.53
C LYS A 80 -9.67 4.60 -16.02
N ASN A 81 -9.54 3.30 -15.76
CA ASN A 81 -10.53 2.29 -16.10
C ASN A 81 -11.56 2.14 -14.97
N GLU A 82 -12.60 2.96 -15.03
CA GLU A 82 -13.66 3.03 -14.03
C GLU A 82 -14.37 1.70 -13.80
N TRP A 83 -14.85 1.05 -14.87
CA TRP A 83 -15.60 -0.20 -14.76
C TRP A 83 -14.81 -1.28 -14.01
N LYS A 84 -13.55 -1.48 -14.39
CA LYS A 84 -12.67 -2.46 -13.75
C LYS A 84 -12.34 -2.08 -12.30
N ALA A 85 -12.13 -0.79 -12.03
CA ALA A 85 -11.87 -0.31 -10.68
C ALA A 85 -13.05 -0.58 -9.74
N VAL A 86 -14.28 -0.36 -10.21
CA VAL A 86 -15.52 -0.62 -9.45
C VAL A 86 -15.72 -2.13 -9.25
N GLU A 87 -15.57 -2.93 -10.31
CA GLU A 87 -15.73 -4.40 -10.25
C GLU A 87 -14.82 -5.06 -9.20
N MET A 88 -13.56 -4.61 -9.13
CA MET A 88 -12.57 -5.22 -8.24
C MET A 88 -12.71 -4.82 -6.77
N TYR A 89 -13.27 -3.62 -6.50
CA TYR A 89 -13.26 -3.02 -5.16
C TYR A 89 -13.91 -3.92 -4.09
N GLU A 90 -15.12 -4.41 -4.34
CA GLU A 90 -15.86 -5.21 -3.34
C GLU A 90 -15.18 -6.54 -3.01
N ASN A 91 -14.53 -7.16 -4.00
CA ASN A 91 -13.80 -8.42 -3.78
C ASN A 91 -12.55 -8.18 -2.93
N ILE A 92 -11.76 -7.16 -3.27
CA ILE A 92 -10.54 -6.81 -2.53
C ILE A 92 -10.87 -6.42 -1.10
N LYS A 93 -11.94 -5.63 -0.91
CA LYS A 93 -12.39 -5.22 0.42
C LYS A 93 -12.72 -6.42 1.32
N LYS A 94 -13.47 -7.40 0.81
CA LYS A 94 -13.77 -8.64 1.55
C LYS A 94 -12.52 -9.43 1.90
N MET A 95 -11.55 -9.50 0.98
CA MET A 95 -10.29 -10.18 1.25
C MET A 95 -9.48 -9.46 2.34
N ILE A 96 -9.40 -8.13 2.30
CA ILE A 96 -8.73 -7.32 3.31
C ILE A 96 -9.35 -7.53 4.70
N GLU A 97 -10.68 -7.51 4.79
CA GLU A 97 -11.42 -7.77 6.03
C GLU A 97 -11.17 -9.20 6.55
N TYR A 98 -11.07 -10.18 5.66
CA TYR A 98 -10.76 -11.57 6.02
C TYR A 98 -9.35 -11.74 6.61
N PHE A 99 -8.32 -11.13 5.99
CA PHE A 99 -6.95 -11.27 6.48
C PHE A 99 -6.67 -10.44 7.72
N ASN A 100 -7.28 -9.27 7.82
CA ASN A 100 -7.07 -8.31 8.90
C ASN A 100 -5.58 -8.03 9.19
N ASP A 101 -4.76 -8.00 8.14
CA ASP A 101 -3.32 -7.74 8.22
C ASP A 101 -3.05 -6.23 8.19
N ALA A 102 -2.24 -5.74 9.13
CA ALA A 102 -2.03 -4.30 9.32
C ALA A 102 -1.36 -3.61 8.12
N GLU A 103 -0.40 -4.29 7.46
CA GLU A 103 0.32 -3.73 6.32
C GLU A 103 -0.59 -3.70 5.08
N ALA A 104 -1.31 -4.80 4.83
CA ALA A 104 -2.27 -4.89 3.74
C ALA A 104 -3.41 -3.87 3.90
N ASN A 105 -3.95 -3.71 5.11
CA ASN A 105 -4.95 -2.69 5.43
C ASN A 105 -4.44 -1.28 5.14
N THR A 106 -3.19 -0.98 5.53
CA THR A 106 -2.57 0.34 5.30
C THR A 106 -2.41 0.62 3.81
N TYR A 107 -1.92 -0.37 3.04
CA TYR A 107 -1.78 -0.24 1.59
C TYR A 107 -3.14 -0.10 0.89
N PHE A 108 -4.13 -0.89 1.32
CA PHE A 108 -5.49 -0.82 0.80
C PHE A 108 -6.11 0.55 1.05
N LEU A 109 -5.94 1.09 2.25
CA LEU A 109 -6.41 2.40 2.62
C LEU A 109 -5.87 3.50 1.68
N LEU A 110 -4.56 3.49 1.44
CA LEU A 110 -3.92 4.46 0.54
C LEU A 110 -4.51 4.38 -0.88
N MET A 111 -4.73 3.16 -1.36
CA MET A 111 -5.32 2.91 -2.67
C MET A 111 -6.79 3.29 -2.75
N GLU A 112 -7.55 3.01 -1.70
CA GLU A 112 -8.96 3.33 -1.58
C GLU A 112 -9.17 4.85 -1.62
N MET A 113 -8.29 5.63 -0.99
CA MET A 113 -8.30 7.10 -1.12
C MET A 113 -8.09 7.55 -2.57
N ARG A 114 -7.13 6.95 -3.28
CA ARG A 114 -6.89 7.27 -4.70
C ARG A 114 -8.09 6.91 -5.56
N TYR A 115 -8.72 5.77 -5.29
CA TYR A 115 -9.95 5.35 -5.95
C TYR A 115 -11.06 6.39 -5.76
N TYR A 116 -11.33 6.84 -4.54
CA TYR A 116 -12.34 7.88 -4.30
C TYR A 116 -12.02 9.22 -4.99
N LEU A 117 -10.75 9.64 -5.00
CA LEU A 117 -10.31 10.82 -5.74
C LEU A 117 -10.49 10.66 -7.25
N PHE A 118 -10.20 9.48 -7.79
CA PHE A 118 -10.34 9.16 -9.21
C PHE A 118 -11.81 9.18 -9.66
N MET A 119 -12.72 8.58 -8.88
CA MET A 119 -14.14 8.51 -9.22
C MET A 119 -14.82 9.89 -9.28
N LYS A 120 -14.14 10.97 -8.82
CA LYS A 120 -14.52 12.39 -8.88
C LYS A 120 -16.00 12.71 -8.55
N ASN A 121 -16.71 11.82 -7.85
CA ASN A 121 -18.13 11.98 -7.58
C ASN A 121 -18.44 11.88 -6.08
N ILE A 122 -19.20 12.87 -5.64
CA ILE A 122 -19.67 13.19 -4.29
C ILE A 122 -20.63 12.12 -3.73
N SER A 123 -20.69 10.92 -4.33
CA SER A 123 -21.67 9.88 -4.04
C SER A 123 -21.31 8.93 -2.90
N ALA A 124 -20.20 9.14 -2.20
CA ALA A 124 -19.98 8.51 -0.90
C ALA A 124 -19.32 9.50 0.06
N ALA A 125 -20.05 10.58 0.41
CA ALA A 125 -19.65 11.48 1.49
C ALA A 125 -19.24 10.72 2.77
N GLU A 126 -19.84 9.54 3.00
CA GLU A 126 -19.46 8.61 4.06
C GLU A 126 -18.10 7.95 3.84
N ALA A 127 -17.81 7.47 2.63
CA ALA A 127 -16.49 6.92 2.30
C ALA A 127 -15.39 7.97 2.35
N TYR A 128 -15.72 9.20 1.95
CA TYR A 128 -14.86 10.37 2.10
C TYR A 128 -14.59 10.69 3.58
N ARG A 129 -15.63 10.69 4.44
CA ARG A 129 -15.46 10.91 5.89
C ARG A 129 -14.65 9.80 6.53
N LYS A 130 -14.88 8.56 6.11
CA LYS A 130 -14.12 7.39 6.55
C LYS A 130 -12.66 7.52 6.14
N ALA A 131 -12.38 7.85 4.88
CA ALA A 131 -11.03 8.11 4.40
C ALA A 131 -10.35 9.22 5.20
N LEU A 132 -11.04 10.35 5.45
CA LEU A 132 -10.50 11.45 6.24
C LEU A 132 -10.20 11.03 7.69
N ALA A 133 -11.10 10.30 8.35
CA ALA A 133 -10.87 9.78 9.70
C ALA A 133 -9.65 8.85 9.76
N MET A 134 -9.50 7.98 8.75
CA MET A 134 -8.36 7.07 8.66
C MET A 134 -7.04 7.80 8.38
N VAL A 135 -7.06 8.89 7.59
CA VAL A 135 -5.90 9.79 7.45
C VAL A 135 -5.51 10.39 8.80
N GLU A 136 -6.48 10.91 9.54
CA GLU A 136 -6.24 11.58 10.82
C GLU A 136 -5.66 10.62 11.86
N GLU A 137 -6.23 9.42 11.98
CA GLU A 137 -5.71 8.35 12.83
C GLU A 137 -4.29 7.95 12.43
N SER A 138 -4.06 7.72 11.14
CA SER A 138 -2.73 7.36 10.61
C SER A 138 -1.69 8.44 10.91
N LEU A 139 -2.05 9.72 10.70
CA LEU A 139 -1.17 10.86 11.01
C LEU A 139 -0.92 11.02 12.52
N GLN A 140 -1.89 10.66 13.38
CA GLN A 140 -1.72 10.70 14.83
C GLN A 140 -0.74 9.61 15.29
N LEU A 141 -0.88 8.38 14.78
CA LEU A 141 0.03 7.28 15.06
C LEU A 141 1.46 7.60 14.60
N LEU A 142 1.61 8.17 13.41
CA LEU A 142 2.91 8.62 12.87
C LEU A 142 3.58 9.71 13.73
N ARG A 143 2.82 10.55 14.45
CA ARG A 143 3.39 11.56 15.35
C ARG A 143 3.85 10.98 16.68
N GLN A 144 3.24 9.89 17.13
CA GLN A 144 3.52 9.28 18.43
C GLN A 144 4.73 8.35 18.39
N HIS A 145 5.01 7.74 17.25
CA HIS A 145 6.20 6.92 17.04
C HIS A 145 7.28 7.76 16.35
N SER A 146 8.35 8.09 17.09
CA SER A 146 9.49 8.90 16.61
C SER A 146 10.31 8.26 15.48
N ASP A 147 9.93 7.06 15.04
CA ASP A 147 10.57 6.34 13.95
C ASP A 147 9.82 6.58 12.64
N TYR A 148 10.40 7.48 11.86
CA TYR A 148 10.07 7.96 10.52
C TYR A 148 9.82 6.84 9.48
N THR A 149 8.76 6.07 9.67
CA THR A 149 8.35 4.95 8.83
C THR A 149 7.03 5.35 8.16
N SER A 150 6.94 5.91 6.96
CA SER A 150 7.88 6.30 5.90
C SER A 150 7.39 7.67 5.43
N SER A 151 8.26 8.64 5.16
CA SER A 151 7.84 9.99 4.75
C SER A 151 6.88 9.99 3.57
N GLU A 152 6.95 8.95 2.71
CA GLU A 152 6.05 8.70 1.60
C GLU A 152 4.57 8.66 2.05
N TYR A 153 4.25 7.87 3.09
CA TYR A 153 2.88 7.78 3.62
C TYR A 153 2.41 9.11 4.18
N TYR A 154 3.28 9.81 4.91
CA TYR A 154 2.98 11.15 5.41
C TYR A 154 2.61 12.10 4.27
N PHE A 155 3.41 12.17 3.19
CA PHE A 155 3.11 13.03 2.06
C PHE A 155 1.80 12.65 1.35
N HIS A 156 1.54 11.36 1.17
CA HIS A 156 0.28 10.92 0.58
C HIS A 156 -0.92 11.32 1.42
N PHE A 157 -0.91 10.96 2.71
CA PHE A 157 -2.04 11.19 3.60
C PHE A 157 -2.30 12.68 3.81
N THR A 158 -1.26 13.49 4.02
CA THR A 158 -1.42 14.94 4.15
C THR A 158 -1.91 15.57 2.83
N ALA A 159 -1.38 15.17 1.67
CA ALA A 159 -1.87 15.68 0.38
C ALA A 159 -3.35 15.32 0.16
N TYR A 160 -3.77 14.10 0.52
CA TYR A 160 -5.17 13.69 0.43
C TYR A 160 -6.04 14.44 1.44
N GLN A 161 -5.56 14.70 2.65
CA GLN A 161 -6.30 15.54 3.62
C GLN A 161 -6.65 16.91 3.01
N TYR A 162 -5.70 17.56 2.33
CA TYR A 162 -5.95 18.84 1.67
C TYR A 162 -6.89 18.73 0.47
N LEU A 163 -6.73 17.69 -0.37
CA LEU A 163 -7.57 17.51 -1.57
C LEU A 163 -9.00 17.14 -1.21
N LEU A 164 -9.15 16.44 -0.10
CA LEU A 164 -10.43 16.05 0.41
C LEU A 164 -11.06 17.23 1.16
N SER A 165 -10.45 17.72 2.23
CA SER A 165 -11.08 18.62 3.21
C SER A 165 -11.44 20.02 2.67
N ASN A 166 -12.67 20.46 2.93
CA ASN A 166 -13.15 21.80 2.57
C ASN A 166 -12.69 22.91 3.52
N ASN A 167 -12.07 22.55 4.66
CA ASN A 167 -11.76 23.49 5.75
C ASN A 167 -10.28 23.90 5.80
N VAL A 168 -9.48 23.48 4.82
CA VAL A 168 -8.03 23.70 4.86
C VAL A 168 -7.63 24.89 3.99
N SER A 169 -6.66 25.66 4.49
CA SER A 169 -6.09 26.81 3.79
C SER A 169 -5.55 26.41 2.41
N GLU A 170 -6.11 27.00 1.36
CA GLU A 170 -5.63 26.81 -0.02
C GLU A 170 -4.15 27.19 -0.18
N ARG A 171 -3.67 28.16 0.61
CA ARG A 171 -2.27 28.59 0.62
C ARG A 171 -1.38 27.50 1.19
N ASP A 172 -1.81 26.84 2.26
CA ASP A 172 -1.02 25.78 2.90
C ASP A 172 -0.97 24.55 2.01
N PHE A 173 -2.08 24.22 1.34
CA PHE A 173 -2.09 23.21 0.27
C PHE A 173 -1.06 23.56 -0.83
N GLU A 174 -1.13 24.78 -1.38
CA GLU A 174 -0.20 25.20 -2.44
C GLU A 174 1.26 25.08 -1.98
N MET A 175 1.58 25.55 -0.77
CA MET A 175 2.94 25.51 -0.23
C MET A 175 3.43 24.08 0.01
N PHE A 176 2.60 23.25 0.64
CA PHE A 176 2.91 21.85 0.93
C PHE A 176 3.18 21.06 -0.36
N MET A 177 2.30 21.21 -1.35
CA MET A 177 2.44 20.53 -2.64
C MET A 177 3.74 20.89 -3.37
N LYS A 178 4.09 22.18 -3.38
CA LYS A 178 5.25 22.69 -4.13
C LYS A 178 6.58 22.45 -3.44
N ASN A 179 6.61 22.61 -2.12
CA ASN A 179 7.85 22.68 -1.37
C ASN A 179 8.21 21.34 -0.72
N GLU A 180 7.22 20.45 -0.55
CA GLU A 180 7.42 19.19 0.17
C GLU A 180 7.06 17.98 -0.70
N VAL A 181 5.80 17.86 -1.15
CA VAL A 181 5.29 16.70 -1.89
C VAL A 181 6.05 16.50 -3.20
N LEU A 182 5.97 17.45 -4.13
CA LEU A 182 6.60 17.32 -5.44
C LEU A 182 8.12 17.08 -5.34
N PRO A 183 8.88 17.87 -4.55
CA PRO A 183 10.32 17.63 -4.38
C PRO A 183 10.66 16.24 -3.82
N TYR A 184 9.87 15.75 -2.85
CA TYR A 184 10.08 14.43 -2.28
C TYR A 184 9.94 13.33 -3.34
N PHE A 185 8.81 13.27 -4.05
CA PHE A 185 8.56 12.22 -5.03
C PHE A 185 9.49 12.33 -6.25
N GLN A 186 9.91 13.54 -6.62
CA GLN A 186 10.93 13.76 -7.64
C GLN A 186 12.29 13.19 -7.23
N LYS A 187 12.74 13.49 -6.01
CA LYS A 187 14.02 12.99 -5.45
C LYS A 187 14.06 11.46 -5.42
N HIS A 188 12.93 10.82 -5.08
CA HIS A 188 12.81 9.36 -5.00
C HIS A 188 12.45 8.70 -6.34
N LYS A 189 12.41 9.45 -7.45
CA LYS A 189 12.08 8.96 -8.80
C LYS A 189 10.72 8.26 -8.91
N LYS A 190 9.76 8.65 -8.08
CA LYS A 190 8.38 8.16 -8.09
C LYS A 190 7.58 8.90 -9.16
N TYR A 191 7.88 8.61 -10.43
CA TYR A 191 7.40 9.42 -11.55
C TYR A 191 5.86 9.45 -11.69
N GLU A 192 5.19 8.36 -11.34
CA GLU A 192 3.72 8.26 -11.33
C GLU A 192 3.10 9.22 -10.30
N ASP A 193 3.65 9.28 -9.09
CA ASP A 193 3.20 10.19 -8.03
C ASP A 193 3.47 11.65 -8.40
N VAL A 194 4.65 11.95 -8.95
CA VAL A 194 4.95 13.31 -9.41
C VAL A 194 3.96 13.76 -10.49
N ALA A 195 3.63 12.87 -11.43
CA ALA A 195 2.66 13.19 -12.48
C ALA A 195 1.27 13.45 -11.89
N GLN A 196 0.80 12.59 -10.99
CA GLN A 196 -0.52 12.72 -10.39
C GLN A 196 -0.62 13.97 -9.49
N TYR A 197 0.40 14.26 -8.69
CA TYR A 197 0.41 15.43 -7.82
C TYR A 197 0.56 16.75 -8.58
N ALA A 198 1.30 16.75 -9.70
CA ALA A 198 1.36 17.89 -10.59
C ALA A 198 0.00 18.16 -11.25
N GLU A 199 -0.74 17.12 -11.65
CA GLU A 199 -2.11 17.24 -12.15
C GLU A 199 -3.05 17.84 -11.08
N TYR A 200 -3.04 17.32 -9.85
CA TYR A 200 -3.86 17.87 -8.76
C TYR A 200 -3.56 19.35 -8.45
N LEU A 201 -2.29 19.73 -8.50
CA LEU A 201 -1.89 21.13 -8.32
C LEU A 201 -2.30 22.00 -9.53
N ALA A 202 -2.29 21.44 -10.74
CA ALA A 202 -2.78 22.12 -11.94
C ALA A 202 -4.31 22.35 -11.88
N ASP A 203 -5.08 21.33 -11.51
CA ASP A 203 -6.54 21.41 -11.29
C ASP A 203 -6.85 22.52 -10.26
N TYR A 204 -6.08 22.60 -9.18
CA TYR A 204 -6.20 23.68 -8.19
C TYR A 204 -5.98 25.06 -8.82
N TYR A 205 -4.87 25.25 -9.54
CA TYR A 205 -4.58 26.54 -10.18
C TYR A 205 -5.60 26.92 -11.24
N GLU A 206 -6.16 25.96 -11.96
CA GLU A 206 -7.23 26.19 -12.93
C GLU A 206 -8.50 26.70 -12.23
N ARG A 207 -8.92 26.08 -11.12
CA ARG A 207 -10.04 26.57 -10.28
C ARG A 207 -9.81 27.99 -9.78
N CYS A 208 -8.58 28.32 -9.38
CA CYS A 208 -8.18 29.68 -9.00
C CYS A 208 -7.99 30.64 -10.20
N ARG A 209 -8.27 30.22 -11.44
CA ARG A 209 -8.06 30.97 -12.69
C ARG A 209 -6.61 31.42 -12.94
N LYS A 210 -5.65 30.74 -12.31
CA LYS A 210 -4.21 30.94 -12.48
C LYS A 210 -3.69 30.08 -13.65
N TYR A 211 -4.24 30.30 -14.86
CA TYR A 211 -4.05 29.41 -16.02
C TYR A 211 -2.58 29.21 -16.44
N LYS A 212 -1.72 30.23 -16.27
CA LYS A 212 -0.27 30.09 -16.54
C LYS A 212 0.39 29.06 -15.62
N LEU A 213 -0.02 29.04 -14.34
CA LEU A 213 0.47 28.05 -13.38
C LEU A 213 -0.17 26.68 -13.64
N ALA A 214 -1.47 26.61 -13.93
CA ALA A 214 -2.13 25.36 -14.32
C ALA A 214 -1.42 24.70 -15.51
N SER A 215 -1.19 25.45 -16.59
CA SER A 215 -0.45 24.99 -17.76
C SER A 215 0.97 24.49 -17.42
N LYS A 216 1.69 25.19 -16.54
CA LYS A 216 3.02 24.76 -16.07
C LYS A 216 2.96 23.37 -15.42
N TYR A 217 2.01 23.13 -14.52
CA TYR A 217 1.94 21.86 -13.79
C TYR A 217 1.30 20.73 -14.61
N TYR A 218 0.35 21.02 -15.52
CA TYR A 218 -0.08 20.03 -16.51
C TYR A 218 1.07 19.59 -17.42
N LYS A 219 1.91 20.53 -17.87
CA LYS A 219 3.12 20.21 -18.64
C LYS A 219 4.08 19.33 -17.84
N MET A 220 4.30 19.67 -16.57
CA MET A 220 5.11 18.86 -15.66
C MET A 220 4.54 17.44 -15.53
N SER A 221 3.23 17.30 -15.30
CA SER A 221 2.57 16.00 -15.22
C SER A 221 2.86 15.15 -16.46
N TYR A 222 2.63 15.72 -17.64
CA TYR A 222 2.91 15.06 -18.92
C TYR A 222 4.38 14.65 -19.10
N GLU A 223 5.34 15.50 -18.71
CA GLU A 223 6.77 15.18 -18.78
C GLU A 223 7.15 14.00 -17.87
N PHE A 224 6.54 13.90 -16.69
CA PHE A 224 6.79 12.78 -15.78
C PHE A 224 6.10 11.49 -16.22
N LEU A 225 4.93 11.55 -16.87
CA LEU A 225 4.33 10.39 -17.53
C LEU A 225 5.24 9.83 -18.65
N LYS A 226 5.89 10.70 -19.43
CA LYS A 226 6.89 10.26 -20.41
C LYS A 226 8.07 9.54 -19.77
N LYS A 227 8.61 10.09 -18.67
CA LYS A 227 9.69 9.45 -17.91
C LYS A 227 9.27 8.09 -17.37
N LEU A 228 8.06 7.99 -16.84
CA LEU A 228 7.49 6.73 -16.36
C LEU A 228 7.40 5.69 -17.48
N PHE A 229 6.96 6.09 -18.68
CA PHE A 229 6.88 5.18 -19.83
C PHE A 229 8.26 4.65 -20.25
N ILE A 230 9.26 5.52 -20.35
CA ILE A 230 10.65 5.13 -20.67
C ILE A 230 11.20 4.18 -19.61
N TYR A 231 11.04 4.55 -18.33
CA TYR A 231 11.49 3.76 -17.20
C TYR A 231 10.87 2.36 -17.20
N ARG A 232 9.55 2.23 -17.42
CA ARG A 232 8.89 0.92 -17.50
C ARG A 232 9.44 0.07 -18.64
N ARG A 233 9.79 0.66 -19.79
CA ARG A 233 10.33 -0.08 -20.94
C ARG A 233 11.74 -0.65 -20.68
N GLU A 234 12.62 0.16 -20.10
CA GLU A 234 14.00 -0.26 -19.78
C GLU A 234 14.06 -1.39 -18.73
N TYR A 235 13.07 -1.46 -17.84
CA TYR A 235 12.99 -2.52 -16.83
C TYR A 235 12.43 -3.84 -17.38
N VAL A 236 11.47 -3.79 -18.31
CA VAL A 236 10.98 -4.99 -19.01
C VAL A 236 12.12 -5.61 -19.83
N GLU A 237 12.87 -4.81 -20.58
CA GLU A 237 14.01 -5.27 -21.39
C GLU A 237 15.15 -5.90 -20.56
N LYS A 238 15.27 -5.58 -19.26
CA LYS A 238 16.25 -6.16 -18.32
C LYS A 238 15.76 -7.40 -17.57
N SER A 239 14.46 -7.67 -17.58
CA SER A 239 13.86 -8.81 -16.87
C SER A 239 13.82 -10.08 -17.74
N ASP A 240 14.02 -9.91 -19.05
CA ASP A 240 14.02 -10.95 -20.08
C ASP A 240 15.44 -11.35 -20.56
N CYS A 241 16.50 -10.85 -19.89
CA CYS A 241 17.92 -11.22 -20.10
C CYS A 241 18.47 -11.94 -18.85
#